data_AF-A0A8J4TSN4-F1
#
_entry.id   AF-A0A8J4TSN4-F1
#
_cell.length_a   1.000
_cell.length_b   1.000
_cell.length_c   1.000
_cell.angle_alpha   90.00
_cell.angle_beta   90.00
_cell.angle_gamma   90.00
#
_symmetry.space_group_name_H-M   'P 1'
#
loop_
_entity.id
_entity.type
_entity.pdbx_description
1 polymer ?
#
loop_
_entity_poly.entity_id
_entity_poly.type
_entity_poly.pdbx_seq_one_letter_code
_entity_poly.pdbx_strand_id
1 'polypeptide(L)'
;TNPNMGSSLSKPDFITVLANKQVKSGETIKLSCEASTEVVTAMWEKNGTKLSCVNDKHFIRDHGTMFSLEIANAQESDEGKYTINLKNKKGEISCSSHVRVELKEWRTFDLNQKRLIDTLKGFKICNKVPELHFLMYGPVGAGKSSTINTIKTIFEGRPFINCLAAALSEESHTKHFDRFDVSKENGSYPFAFYDTMGVQAKKGVLVEDIISALKGHIKVGYRWDPQIPISEDDKYYLKNPSLCDRMHCLLFIIPADKFAFMGNDFLQQFKTVSEAARNLGVPQVVLMTRVDSICEMTRDNLRNIYKSKKIRKK
;
A
#
# COMPACT_ATOMS: atom_id res chain seq x y z
N THR A 1 -11.02 14.09 -74.98
CA THR A 1 -10.82 12.93 -74.09
C THR A 1 -9.46 13.08 -73.42
N ASN A 2 -9.44 13.58 -72.18
CA ASN A 2 -8.18 13.76 -71.44
C ASN A 2 -7.84 12.43 -70.75
N PRO A 3 -6.62 11.87 -70.93
CA PRO A 3 -6.30 10.54 -70.43
C PRO A 3 -6.06 10.56 -68.92
N ASN A 4 -6.58 9.52 -68.26
CA ASN A 4 -6.43 9.23 -66.84
C ASN A 4 -5.02 9.51 -66.30
N MET A 5 -4.90 10.50 -65.41
CA MET A 5 -3.79 10.59 -64.47
C MET A 5 -4.09 9.63 -63.30
N GLY A 6 -3.88 8.34 -63.52
CA GLY A 6 -3.94 7.34 -62.46
C GLY A 6 -2.72 7.50 -61.56
N SER A 7 -2.87 8.12 -60.40
CA SER A 7 -1.84 8.09 -59.36
C SER A 7 -1.52 6.62 -59.06
N SER A 8 -0.27 6.21 -59.30
CA SER A 8 0.17 4.85 -59.02
C SER A 8 0.08 4.57 -57.52
N LEU A 9 -0.81 3.66 -57.13
CA LEU A 9 -0.98 3.25 -55.74
C LEU A 9 0.34 2.67 -55.22
N SER A 10 0.92 3.30 -54.19
CA SER A 10 2.15 2.90 -53.52
C SER A 10 1.87 2.15 -52.21
N LYS A 11 2.89 1.45 -51.69
CA LYS A 11 2.82 0.89 -50.33
C LYS A 11 2.73 2.06 -49.34
N PRO A 12 1.84 2.00 -48.33
CA PRO A 12 1.72 3.08 -47.36
C PRO A 12 3.02 3.20 -46.55
N ASP A 13 3.28 4.40 -46.05
CA ASP A 13 4.32 4.69 -45.08
C ASP A 13 3.79 5.67 -44.02
N PHE A 14 4.42 5.74 -42.84
CA PHE A 14 4.06 6.72 -41.81
C PHE A 14 4.85 8.01 -41.98
N ILE A 15 4.14 9.14 -42.13
CA ILE A 15 4.73 10.48 -42.03
C ILE A 15 4.95 10.83 -40.56
N THR A 16 3.98 10.50 -39.70
CA THR A 16 4.12 10.60 -38.25
C THR A 16 3.69 9.30 -37.58
N VAL A 17 4.35 8.94 -36.48
CA VAL A 17 4.07 7.72 -35.71
C VAL A 17 3.47 8.06 -34.35
N LEU A 18 2.81 7.07 -33.74
CA LEU A 18 2.26 7.23 -32.40
C LEU A 18 3.37 7.47 -31.37
N ALA A 19 3.17 8.46 -30.50
CA ALA A 19 4.06 8.73 -29.37
C ALA A 19 3.51 8.11 -28.08
N ASN A 20 4.41 7.67 -27.19
CA ASN A 20 4.03 7.24 -25.84
C ASN A 20 3.31 8.38 -25.10
N LYS A 21 2.27 8.03 -24.34
CA LYS A 21 1.50 9.01 -23.56
C LYS A 21 1.37 8.62 -22.11
N GLN A 22 1.47 9.62 -21.24
CA GLN A 22 1.06 9.54 -19.85
C GLN A 22 -0.07 10.53 -19.65
N VAL A 23 -1.22 10.05 -19.15
CA VAL A 23 -2.42 10.85 -18.92
C VAL A 23 -2.90 10.65 -17.50
N LYS A 24 -3.59 11.63 -16.92
CA LYS A 24 -4.24 11.43 -15.61
C LYS A 24 -5.58 10.73 -15.80
N SER A 25 -5.97 9.93 -14.82
CA SER A 25 -7.29 9.31 -14.76
C SER A 25 -8.38 10.38 -14.89
N GLY A 26 -9.36 10.13 -15.76
CA GLY A 26 -10.41 11.08 -16.12
C GLY A 26 -10.11 11.99 -17.32
N GLU A 27 -8.84 12.14 -17.73
CA GLU A 27 -8.48 12.91 -18.93
C GLU A 27 -8.75 12.11 -20.21
N THR A 28 -8.68 12.77 -21.37
CA THR A 28 -8.84 12.12 -22.68
C THR A 28 -7.49 11.71 -23.25
N ILE A 29 -7.34 10.44 -23.61
CA ILE A 29 -6.19 9.94 -24.37
C ILE A 29 -6.42 10.30 -25.84
N LYS A 30 -5.42 10.88 -26.50
CA LYS A 30 -5.45 11.15 -27.95
C LYS A 30 -4.24 10.52 -28.62
N LEU A 31 -4.45 9.56 -29.50
CA LEU A 31 -3.40 8.94 -30.31
C LEU A 31 -3.63 9.34 -31.76
N SER A 32 -2.58 9.77 -32.46
CA SER A 32 -2.69 10.20 -33.85
C SER A 32 -1.43 9.90 -34.63
N CYS A 33 -1.60 9.51 -35.88
CA CYS A 33 -0.53 9.33 -36.85
C CYS A 33 -0.99 9.81 -38.22
N GLU A 34 -0.03 9.99 -39.12
CA GLU A 34 -0.25 10.42 -40.49
C GLU A 34 0.39 9.42 -41.44
N ALA A 35 -0.33 9.07 -42.52
CA ALA A 35 0.14 8.16 -43.55
C ALA A 35 0.49 8.90 -44.85
N SER A 36 1.32 8.30 -45.69
CA SER A 36 1.67 8.84 -47.01
C SER A 36 0.52 8.81 -48.03
N THR A 37 -0.57 8.11 -47.73
CA THR A 37 -1.74 7.96 -48.60
C THR A 37 -3.02 7.72 -47.80
N GLU A 38 -4.15 8.23 -48.29
CA GLU A 38 -5.49 8.00 -47.74
C GLU A 38 -6.10 6.66 -48.18
N VAL A 39 -5.53 6.00 -49.19
CA VAL A 39 -6.05 4.74 -49.75
C VAL A 39 -5.56 3.53 -48.94
N VAL A 40 -5.99 3.48 -47.67
CA VAL A 40 -5.67 2.41 -46.72
C VAL A 40 -6.88 2.02 -45.88
N THR A 41 -6.93 0.78 -45.44
CA THR A 41 -7.79 0.34 -44.34
C THR A 41 -7.02 0.46 -43.04
N ALA A 42 -7.57 1.20 -42.07
CA ALA A 42 -7.02 1.33 -40.73
C ALA A 42 -7.65 0.32 -39.76
N MET A 43 -6.82 -0.30 -38.92
CA MET A 43 -7.26 -1.18 -37.85
C MET A 43 -6.48 -0.90 -36.57
N TRP A 44 -7.21 -0.61 -35.50
CA TRP A 44 -6.64 -0.39 -34.17
C TRP A 44 -6.63 -1.67 -33.34
N GLU A 45 -5.56 -1.86 -32.58
CA GLU A 45 -5.38 -2.94 -31.64
C GLU A 45 -4.93 -2.42 -30.28
N LYS A 46 -5.34 -3.12 -29.23
CA LYS A 46 -4.86 -2.93 -27.86
C LYS A 46 -4.28 -4.25 -27.36
N ASN A 47 -3.02 -4.21 -26.94
CA ASN A 47 -2.27 -5.37 -26.45
C ASN A 47 -2.33 -6.57 -27.43
N GLY A 48 -2.25 -6.28 -28.73
CA GLY A 48 -2.27 -7.30 -29.80
C GLY A 48 -3.65 -7.89 -30.11
N THR A 49 -4.72 -7.41 -29.48
CA THR A 49 -6.11 -7.78 -29.82
C THR A 49 -6.80 -6.60 -30.48
N LYS A 50 -7.64 -6.87 -31.50
CA LYS A 50 -8.44 -5.83 -32.15
C LYS A 50 -9.20 -4.99 -31.11
N LEU A 51 -9.09 -3.67 -31.22
CA LEU A 51 -9.70 -2.74 -30.27
C LEU A 51 -11.22 -2.92 -30.28
N SER A 52 -11.76 -3.38 -29.15
CA SER A 52 -13.20 -3.45 -28.93
C SER A 52 -13.71 -2.05 -28.62
N CYS A 53 -14.33 -1.41 -29.61
CA CYS A 53 -14.84 -0.05 -29.46
C CYS A 53 -16.04 -0.05 -28.50
N VAL A 54 -15.96 0.84 -27.52
CA VAL A 54 -17.02 1.12 -26.55
C VAL A 54 -17.64 2.47 -26.91
N ASN A 55 -18.96 2.49 -27.11
CA ASN A 55 -19.72 3.70 -27.40
C ASN A 55 -19.47 4.77 -26.34
N ASP A 56 -19.48 6.04 -26.76
CA ASP A 56 -19.24 7.23 -25.92
C ASP A 56 -17.88 7.27 -25.20
N LYS A 57 -17.00 6.32 -25.49
CA LYS A 57 -15.65 6.24 -24.94
C LYS A 57 -14.58 6.31 -26.01
N HIS A 58 -14.70 5.49 -27.06
CA HIS A 58 -13.74 5.44 -28.14
C HIS A 58 -14.26 6.21 -29.35
N PHE A 59 -13.50 7.21 -29.79
CA PHE A 59 -13.80 7.99 -30.98
C PHE A 59 -12.66 7.84 -31.97
N ILE A 60 -12.89 7.04 -33.01
CA ILE A 60 -11.94 6.85 -34.10
C ILE A 60 -12.27 7.87 -35.20
N ARG A 61 -11.24 8.58 -35.69
CA ARG A 61 -11.38 9.50 -36.82
C ARG A 61 -10.32 9.18 -37.85
N ASP A 62 -10.80 8.89 -39.05
CA ASP A 62 -9.99 8.64 -40.23
C ASP A 62 -10.40 9.69 -41.27
N HIS A 63 -9.53 10.68 -41.49
CA HIS A 63 -9.81 11.80 -42.40
C HIS A 63 -8.61 12.08 -43.29
N GLY A 64 -8.73 11.75 -44.57
CA GLY A 64 -7.63 11.83 -45.53
C GLY A 64 -6.46 10.95 -45.10
N THR A 65 -5.30 11.55 -44.89
CA THR A 65 -4.07 10.89 -44.42
C THR A 65 -3.94 10.81 -42.90
N MET A 66 -4.85 11.43 -42.15
CA MET A 66 -4.79 11.53 -40.70
C MET A 66 -5.68 10.48 -40.02
N PHE A 67 -5.08 9.71 -39.12
CA PHE A 67 -5.75 8.66 -38.35
C PHE A 67 -5.61 8.96 -36.86
N SER A 68 -6.72 8.89 -36.12
CA SER A 68 -6.70 9.17 -34.68
C SER A 68 -7.68 8.33 -33.89
N LEU A 69 -7.29 8.04 -32.65
CA LEU A 69 -8.11 7.40 -31.63
C LEU A 69 -8.14 8.29 -30.39
N GLU A 70 -9.33 8.77 -30.04
CA GLU A 70 -9.59 9.43 -28.76
C GLU A 70 -10.28 8.45 -27.80
N ILE A 71 -9.78 8.36 -26.57
CA ILE A 71 -10.38 7.56 -25.49
C ILE A 71 -10.75 8.50 -24.36
N ALA A 72 -12.04 8.77 -24.21
CA ALA A 72 -12.56 9.66 -23.18
C ALA A 72 -12.50 9.01 -21.79
N ASN A 73 -12.36 9.85 -20.75
CA ASN A 73 -12.41 9.44 -19.35
C ASN A 73 -11.45 8.27 -19.03
N ALA A 74 -10.15 8.50 -19.21
CA ALA A 74 -9.11 7.48 -19.05
C ALA A 74 -9.22 6.72 -17.73
N GLN A 75 -9.30 5.39 -17.81
CA GLN A 75 -9.35 4.47 -16.68
C GLN A 75 -8.10 3.59 -16.61
N GLU A 76 -7.86 2.94 -15.47
CA GLU A 76 -6.73 2.00 -15.31
C GLU A 76 -6.76 0.89 -16.37
N SER A 77 -7.96 0.44 -16.76
CA SER A 77 -8.13 -0.57 -17.81
C SER A 77 -7.72 -0.08 -19.19
N ASP A 78 -7.58 1.23 -19.43
CA ASP A 78 -7.18 1.84 -20.70
C ASP A 78 -5.67 1.85 -20.91
N GLU A 79 -4.88 1.54 -19.89
CA GLU A 79 -3.42 1.37 -19.99
C GLU A 79 -3.07 0.19 -20.91
N GLY A 80 -2.04 0.36 -21.73
CA GLY A 80 -1.58 -0.69 -22.63
C GLY A 80 -0.82 -0.20 -23.85
N LYS A 81 -0.46 -1.17 -24.70
CA LYS A 81 0.15 -0.91 -26.01
C LYS A 81 -0.95 -0.79 -27.05
N TYR A 82 -1.04 0.37 -27.70
CA TYR A 82 -1.96 0.62 -28.81
C TYR A 82 -1.18 0.56 -30.11
N THR A 83 -1.72 -0.16 -31.10
CA THR A 83 -1.14 -0.32 -32.42
C THR A 83 -2.17 0.09 -33.46
N ILE A 84 -1.75 0.82 -34.48
CA ILE A 84 -2.53 1.03 -35.70
C ILE A 84 -1.86 0.25 -36.84
N ASN A 85 -2.65 -0.56 -37.54
CA ASN A 85 -2.25 -1.27 -38.75
C ASN A 85 -2.92 -0.59 -39.95
N LEU A 86 -2.12 -0.16 -40.93
CA LEU A 86 -2.59 0.44 -42.19
C LEU A 86 -2.27 -0.48 -43.35
N LYS A 87 -3.29 -0.85 -44.13
CA LYS A 87 -3.16 -1.83 -45.21
C LYS A 87 -3.77 -1.35 -46.53
N ASN A 88 -3.06 -1.60 -47.62
CA ASN A 88 -3.61 -1.50 -48.97
C ASN A 88 -3.12 -2.68 -49.84
N LYS A 89 -3.44 -2.65 -51.14
CA LYS A 89 -3.07 -3.72 -52.10
C LYS A 89 -1.55 -3.90 -52.28
N LYS A 90 -0.74 -2.92 -51.90
CA LYS A 90 0.73 -2.92 -52.07
C LYS A 90 1.47 -3.33 -50.80
N GLY A 91 0.81 -3.33 -49.65
CA GLY A 91 1.39 -3.83 -48.42
C GLY A 91 0.69 -3.31 -47.18
N GLU A 92 1.33 -3.60 -46.05
CA GLU A 92 0.85 -3.31 -44.71
C GLU A 92 2.00 -2.73 -43.88
N ILE A 93 1.67 -1.76 -43.04
CA ILE A 93 2.58 -1.12 -42.07
C ILE A 93 1.87 -1.00 -40.72
N SER A 94 2.64 -0.91 -39.65
CA SER A 94 2.10 -0.66 -38.31
C SER A 94 3.04 0.15 -37.45
N CYS A 95 2.47 0.92 -36.52
CA CYS A 95 3.23 1.59 -35.47
C CYS A 95 2.48 1.51 -34.14
N SER A 96 3.23 1.61 -33.03
CA SER A 96 2.68 1.41 -31.69
C SER A 96 3.09 2.51 -30.73
N SER A 97 2.24 2.77 -29.74
CA SER A 97 2.56 3.59 -28.58
C SER A 97 2.13 2.91 -27.29
N HIS A 98 2.80 3.26 -26.19
CA HIS A 98 2.42 2.84 -24.86
C HIS A 98 1.69 3.99 -24.15
N VAL A 99 0.47 3.71 -23.67
CA VAL A 99 -0.33 4.66 -22.89
C VAL A 99 -0.28 4.24 -21.43
N ARG A 100 0.15 5.13 -20.54
CA ARG A 100 0.12 4.99 -19.08
C ARG A 100 -0.93 5.90 -18.47
N VAL A 101 -1.72 5.36 -17.54
CA VAL A 101 -2.75 6.15 -16.82
C VAL A 101 -2.30 6.38 -15.39
N GLU A 102 -1.98 7.63 -15.05
CA GLU A 102 -1.67 8.08 -13.70
C GLU A 102 -2.97 8.24 -12.91
N LEU A 103 -3.08 7.52 -11.79
CA LEU A 103 -4.27 7.62 -10.95
C LEU A 103 -4.26 8.93 -10.16
N LYS A 104 -5.44 9.53 -9.99
CA LYS A 104 -5.66 10.53 -8.95
C LYS A 104 -5.38 9.90 -7.58
N GLU A 105 -4.81 10.70 -6.67
CA GLU A 105 -4.59 10.28 -5.29
C GLU A 105 -5.90 9.75 -4.68
N TRP A 106 -5.91 8.49 -4.23
CA TRP A 106 -7.12 7.87 -3.67
C TRP A 106 -7.39 8.29 -2.21
N ARG A 107 -6.47 9.03 -1.59
CA ARG A 107 -6.67 9.79 -0.37
C ARG A 107 -5.88 11.09 -0.46
N THR A 108 -6.53 12.20 -0.13
CA THR A 108 -5.85 13.47 0.12
C THR A 108 -5.27 13.44 1.52
N PHE A 109 -3.96 13.59 1.63
CA PHE A 109 -3.24 13.52 2.91
C PHE A 109 -2.86 14.94 3.34
N ASP A 110 -3.80 15.65 3.97
CA ASP A 110 -3.53 16.96 4.57
C ASP A 110 -2.94 16.76 5.97
N LEU A 111 -1.62 16.57 6.03
CA LEU A 111 -0.90 16.49 7.29
C LEU A 111 -0.35 17.86 7.66
N ASN A 112 -1.19 18.65 8.30
CA ASN A 112 -0.66 19.64 9.22
C ASN A 112 -0.14 18.89 10.47
N GLN A 113 1.04 18.26 10.32
CA GLN A 113 1.72 17.46 11.35
C GLN A 113 1.74 18.16 12.70
N LYS A 114 2.00 19.47 12.69
CA LYS A 114 2.03 20.29 13.88
C LYS A 114 0.67 20.30 14.60
N ARG A 115 -0.43 20.55 13.88
CA ARG A 115 -1.78 20.57 14.45
C ARG A 115 -2.20 19.22 15.06
N LEU A 116 -1.89 18.10 14.40
CA LEU A 116 -2.20 16.78 14.92
C LEU A 116 -1.40 16.45 16.18
N ILE A 117 -0.10 16.76 16.17
CA ILE A 117 0.77 16.59 17.33
C ILE A 117 0.26 17.47 18.48
N ASP A 118 -0.06 18.73 18.23
CA ASP A 118 -0.57 19.66 19.25
C ASP A 118 -1.90 19.16 19.85
N THR A 119 -2.77 18.58 19.03
CA THR A 119 -4.03 17.97 19.49
C THR A 119 -3.77 16.77 20.40
N LEU A 120 -2.84 15.88 20.01
CA LEU A 120 -2.45 14.72 20.82
C LEU A 120 -1.73 15.14 22.10
N LYS A 121 -0.96 16.24 22.06
CA LYS A 121 -0.31 16.80 23.25
C LYS A 121 -1.33 17.36 24.26
N GLY A 122 -2.44 17.91 23.78
CA GLY A 122 -3.55 18.39 24.61
C GLY A 122 -4.54 17.31 25.06
N PHE A 123 -4.37 16.07 24.61
CA PHE A 123 -5.31 14.98 24.90
C PHE A 123 -5.31 14.61 26.39
N LYS A 124 -6.51 14.45 26.95
CA LYS A 124 -6.75 14.01 28.33
C LYS A 124 -7.80 12.90 28.33
N ILE A 125 -7.58 11.86 29.12
CA ILE A 125 -8.53 10.74 29.25
C ILE A 125 -9.54 11.04 30.37
N CYS A 126 -10.79 10.61 30.17
CA CYS A 126 -11.83 10.64 31.20
C CYS A 126 -11.57 9.65 32.35
N ASN A 127 -12.04 10.01 33.54
CA ASN A 127 -11.68 9.46 34.87
C ASN A 127 -11.76 7.93 35.11
N LYS A 128 -12.23 7.11 34.17
CA LYS A 128 -12.33 5.64 34.37
C LYS A 128 -11.05 4.89 34.04
N VAL A 129 -10.19 5.46 33.19
CA VAL A 129 -8.92 4.86 32.78
C VAL A 129 -7.86 5.97 32.76
N PRO A 130 -6.73 5.82 33.47
CA PRO A 130 -5.70 6.87 33.54
C PRO A 130 -4.83 6.95 32.27
N GLU A 131 -4.76 5.87 31.48
CA GLU A 131 -3.83 5.74 30.35
C GLU A 131 -4.38 4.78 29.28
N LEU A 132 -4.19 5.10 27.99
CA LEU A 132 -4.50 4.19 26.88
C LEU A 132 -3.33 3.26 26.57
N HIS A 133 -3.62 1.98 26.38
CA HIS A 133 -2.61 0.95 26.09
C HIS A 133 -2.75 0.41 24.68
N PHE A 134 -1.66 0.49 23.91
CA PHE A 134 -1.63 0.09 22.52
C PHE A 134 -0.72 -1.14 22.35
N LEU A 135 -1.30 -2.28 22.00
CA LEU A 135 -0.56 -3.51 21.75
C LEU A 135 -0.09 -3.58 20.30
N MET A 136 1.20 -3.74 20.07
CA MET A 136 1.77 -3.86 18.72
C MET A 136 2.00 -5.32 18.36
N TYR A 137 1.28 -5.81 17.35
CA TYR A 137 1.36 -7.20 16.90
C TYR A 137 1.75 -7.28 15.43
N GLY A 138 2.66 -8.19 15.10
CA GLY A 138 3.24 -8.24 13.75
C GLY A 138 4.38 -9.24 13.60
N PRO A 139 4.76 -9.58 12.36
CA PRO A 139 5.86 -10.51 12.10
C PRO A 139 7.21 -9.99 12.62
N VAL A 140 8.18 -10.90 12.75
CA VAL A 140 9.58 -10.51 12.97
C VAL A 140 10.05 -9.63 11.81
N GLY A 141 10.78 -8.56 12.12
CA GLY A 141 11.29 -7.60 11.12
C GLY A 141 10.25 -6.66 10.51
N ALA A 142 9.00 -6.67 11.00
CA ALA A 142 7.94 -5.77 10.56
C ALA A 142 8.15 -4.29 10.93
N GLY A 143 9.10 -4.01 11.82
CA GLY A 143 9.35 -2.65 12.30
C GLY A 143 8.48 -2.22 13.49
N LYS A 144 8.03 -3.15 14.34
CA LYS A 144 7.28 -2.83 15.57
C LYS A 144 8.09 -1.90 16.48
N SER A 145 9.25 -2.35 16.94
CA SER A 145 10.14 -1.54 17.80
C SER A 145 10.64 -0.27 17.10
N SER A 146 10.88 -0.32 15.78
CA SER A 146 11.24 0.88 15.00
C SER A 146 10.11 1.92 14.97
N THR A 147 8.85 1.48 14.92
CA THR A 147 7.68 2.37 14.98
C THR A 147 7.58 3.04 16.35
N ILE A 148 7.83 2.29 17.43
CA ILE A 148 7.88 2.85 18.79
C ILE A 148 8.96 3.93 18.89
N ASN A 149 10.17 3.66 18.41
CA ASN A 149 11.26 4.64 18.42
C ASN A 149 10.90 5.91 17.64
N THR A 150 10.18 5.75 16.52
CA THR A 150 9.68 6.87 15.72
C THR A 150 8.67 7.70 16.51
N ILE A 151 7.69 7.04 17.14
CA ILE A 151 6.68 7.72 17.97
C ILE A 151 7.36 8.48 19.12
N LYS A 152 8.27 7.83 19.86
CA LYS A 152 8.99 8.48 20.96
C LYS A 152 9.79 9.70 20.48
N THR A 153 10.48 9.57 19.34
CA THR A 153 11.26 10.69 18.76
C THR A 153 10.38 11.90 18.43
N ILE A 154 9.18 11.67 17.89
CA ILE A 154 8.24 12.73 17.54
C ILE A 154 7.72 13.47 18.78
N PHE A 155 7.37 12.74 19.85
CA PHE A 155 6.77 13.33 21.04
C PHE A 155 7.79 13.90 22.03
N GLU A 156 8.96 13.26 22.18
CA GLU A 156 10.02 13.69 23.11
C GLU A 156 11.02 14.67 22.47
N GLY A 157 10.98 14.87 21.14
CA GLY A 157 11.83 15.83 20.43
C GLY A 157 13.33 15.45 20.39
N ARG A 158 13.67 14.22 20.76
CA ARG A 158 15.04 13.70 20.77
C ARG A 158 15.10 12.31 20.11
N PRO A 159 16.17 11.99 19.36
CA PRO A 159 16.32 10.68 18.76
C PRO A 159 16.43 9.62 19.85
N PHE A 160 15.59 8.58 19.76
CA PHE A 160 15.60 7.46 20.69
C PHE A 160 16.25 6.24 20.04
N ILE A 161 17.31 5.72 20.67
CA ILE A 161 17.94 4.46 20.29
C ILE A 161 17.69 3.47 21.44
N ASN A 162 16.57 2.75 21.41
CA ASN A 162 16.42 1.54 22.22
C ASN A 162 16.43 0.31 21.30
N CYS A 163 17.32 -0.62 21.66
CA CYS A 163 17.57 -1.95 21.11
C CYS A 163 18.07 -2.04 19.66
N LEU A 164 19.28 -2.61 19.53
CA LEU A 164 19.87 -3.32 18.39
C LEU A 164 18.91 -3.52 17.21
N ALA A 165 18.79 -2.52 16.35
CA ALA A 165 18.23 -2.70 15.02
C ALA A 165 19.26 -3.47 14.17
N ALA A 166 19.42 -4.77 14.44
CA ALA A 166 20.11 -5.64 13.49
C ALA A 166 19.16 -5.80 12.30
N ALA A 167 19.31 -4.90 11.31
CA ALA A 167 18.60 -4.95 10.04
C ALA A 167 18.87 -6.26 9.24
N LEU A 168 19.65 -7.19 9.80
CA LEU A 168 20.23 -8.37 9.17
C LEU A 168 19.98 -9.69 9.93
N SER A 169 19.24 -9.72 11.05
CA SER A 169 19.00 -10.97 11.78
C SER A 169 17.64 -11.60 11.45
N GLU A 170 17.61 -12.93 11.29
CA GLU A 170 16.40 -13.73 11.06
C GLU A 170 15.68 -14.14 12.36
N GLU A 171 16.19 -13.73 13.53
CA GLU A 171 15.65 -14.10 14.84
C GLU A 171 15.03 -12.90 15.57
N SER A 172 13.99 -13.12 16.39
CA SER A 172 13.36 -12.05 17.16
C SER A 172 14.27 -11.54 18.28
N HIS A 173 14.58 -10.25 18.27
CA HIS A 173 15.33 -9.57 19.33
C HIS A 173 14.46 -9.22 20.54
N THR A 174 13.21 -8.81 20.32
CA THR A 174 12.23 -8.63 21.39
C THR A 174 11.80 -10.00 21.89
N LYS A 175 12.29 -10.38 23.08
CA LYS A 175 11.95 -11.64 23.77
C LYS A 175 11.08 -11.41 25.00
N HIS A 176 10.85 -10.14 25.37
CA HIS A 176 10.08 -9.75 26.53
C HIS A 176 8.81 -8.99 26.12
N PHE A 177 7.83 -8.96 27.02
CA PHE A 177 6.68 -8.08 26.94
C PHE A 177 7.06 -6.73 27.54
N ASP A 178 7.41 -5.79 26.68
CA ASP A 178 8.00 -4.51 27.08
C ASP A 178 7.00 -3.37 26.90
N ARG A 179 6.94 -2.50 27.91
CA ARG A 179 6.14 -1.28 27.91
C ARG A 179 7.00 -0.08 27.55
N PHE A 180 6.47 0.79 26.70
CA PHE A 180 7.11 2.01 26.25
C PHE A 180 6.20 3.20 26.53
N ASP A 181 6.60 3.98 27.52
CA ASP A 181 5.96 5.26 27.86
C ASP A 181 6.41 6.36 26.92
N VAL A 182 5.50 7.29 26.64
CA VAL A 182 5.79 8.51 25.89
C VAL A 182 5.91 9.67 26.88
N SER A 183 7.13 10.20 27.01
CA SER A 183 7.45 11.19 28.04
C SER A 183 7.17 12.62 27.56
N LYS A 184 6.91 13.52 28.51
CA LYS A 184 6.88 14.98 28.33
C LYS A 184 7.80 15.62 29.38
N GLU A 185 8.11 16.91 29.25
CA GLU A 185 9.00 17.63 30.19
C GLU A 185 8.56 17.45 31.65
N ASN A 186 7.25 17.42 31.92
CA ASN A 186 6.67 17.27 33.27
C ASN A 186 5.74 16.05 33.38
N GLY A 187 6.24 14.85 33.09
CA GLY A 187 5.54 13.56 33.30
C GLY A 187 5.43 12.71 32.03
N SER A 188 4.34 11.97 31.88
CA SER A 188 4.04 11.20 30.66
C SER A 188 2.76 11.68 29.97
N TYR A 189 2.66 11.38 28.67
CA TYR A 189 1.37 11.40 27.98
C TYR A 189 0.52 10.22 28.46
N PRO A 190 -0.82 10.32 28.39
CA PRO A 190 -1.70 9.27 28.89
C PRO A 190 -1.83 8.13 27.86
N PHE A 191 -0.74 7.70 27.25
CA PHE A 191 -0.73 6.52 26.38
C PHE A 191 0.62 5.81 26.42
N ALA A 192 0.57 4.48 26.43
CA ALA A 192 1.72 3.60 26.41
C ALA A 192 1.61 2.55 25.30
N PHE A 193 2.75 2.19 24.73
CA PHE A 193 2.86 1.20 23.67
C PHE A 193 3.51 -0.07 24.21
N TYR A 194 2.98 -1.22 23.83
CA TYR A 194 3.48 -2.52 24.26
C TYR A 194 4.03 -3.26 23.04
N ASP A 195 5.32 -3.58 23.09
CA ASP A 195 5.98 -4.36 22.04
C ASP A 195 5.88 -5.86 22.35
N THR A 196 5.62 -6.64 21.31
CA THR A 196 5.57 -8.09 21.41
C THR A 196 6.71 -8.73 20.63
N MET A 197 7.08 -9.95 21.01
CA MET A 197 7.91 -10.78 20.13
C MET A 197 7.24 -10.91 18.76
N GLY A 198 8.04 -10.89 17.70
CA GLY A 198 7.50 -11.04 16.36
C GLY A 198 6.98 -12.44 16.10
N VAL A 199 5.94 -12.53 15.28
CA VAL A 199 5.42 -13.81 14.80
C VAL A 199 6.37 -14.42 13.77
N GLN A 200 6.66 -15.71 13.90
CA GLN A 200 7.49 -16.52 13.00
C GLN A 200 6.95 -17.95 13.00
N ALA A 201 7.07 -18.67 11.87
CA ALA A 201 6.44 -19.98 11.66
C ALA A 201 6.75 -21.06 12.72
N LYS A 202 7.88 -20.98 13.45
CA LYS A 202 8.30 -22.00 14.44
C LYS A 202 8.92 -21.47 15.74
N LYS A 203 9.03 -20.15 15.91
CA LYS A 203 9.70 -19.49 17.05
C LYS A 203 9.03 -18.15 17.44
N GLY A 204 7.76 -17.98 17.09
CA GLY A 204 7.01 -16.74 17.31
C GLY A 204 6.24 -16.72 18.63
N VAL A 205 5.67 -15.56 18.94
CA VAL A 205 4.69 -15.44 20.03
C VAL A 205 3.45 -16.27 19.73
N LEU A 206 2.93 -16.97 20.73
CA LEU A 206 1.72 -17.76 20.63
C LEU A 206 0.47 -16.86 20.57
N VAL A 207 -0.57 -17.30 19.87
CA VAL A 207 -1.79 -16.51 19.68
C VAL A 207 -2.54 -16.35 21.01
N GLU A 208 -2.54 -17.40 21.83
CA GLU A 208 -3.13 -17.47 23.16
C GLU A 208 -2.52 -16.43 24.10
N ASP A 209 -1.21 -16.27 24.02
CA ASP A 209 -0.42 -15.30 24.76
C ASP A 209 -0.77 -13.86 24.36
N ILE A 210 -0.95 -13.60 23.06
CA ILE A 210 -1.42 -12.29 22.58
C ILE A 210 -2.84 -11.99 23.06
N ILE A 211 -3.73 -12.98 23.05
CA ILE A 211 -5.10 -12.84 23.57
C ILE A 211 -5.07 -12.58 25.08
N SER A 212 -4.20 -13.25 25.82
CA SER A 212 -3.98 -13.02 27.25
C SER A 212 -3.44 -11.60 27.51
N ALA A 213 -2.51 -11.11 26.70
CA ALA A 213 -2.03 -9.74 26.75
C ALA A 213 -3.16 -8.73 26.47
N LEU A 214 -3.99 -8.97 25.44
CA LEU A 214 -5.14 -8.10 25.13
C LEU A 214 -6.11 -7.96 26.31
N LYS A 215 -6.34 -9.07 27.03
CA LYS A 215 -7.19 -9.11 28.22
C LYS A 215 -6.51 -8.53 29.49
N GLY A 216 -5.23 -8.18 29.43
CA GLY A 216 -4.46 -7.62 30.55
C GLY A 216 -3.90 -8.65 31.53
N HIS A 217 -3.87 -9.95 31.15
CA HIS A 217 -3.38 -11.01 32.03
C HIS A 217 -1.85 -11.11 32.08
N ILE A 218 -1.12 -10.45 31.19
CA ILE A 218 0.34 -10.55 31.12
C ILE A 218 0.98 -9.28 31.69
N LYS A 219 1.85 -9.44 32.69
CA LYS A 219 2.64 -8.34 33.27
C LYS A 219 3.89 -8.03 32.44
N VAL A 220 4.29 -6.76 32.46
CA VAL A 220 5.53 -6.29 31.82
C VAL A 220 6.74 -7.07 32.35
N GLY A 221 7.67 -7.39 31.45
CA GLY A 221 8.87 -8.19 31.74
C GLY A 221 8.69 -9.70 31.53
N TYR A 222 7.47 -10.18 31.27
CA TYR A 222 7.22 -11.57 30.85
C TYR A 222 8.09 -11.92 29.64
N ARG A 223 8.71 -13.11 29.66
CA ARG A 223 9.51 -13.61 28.54
C ARG A 223 8.66 -14.57 27.73
N TRP A 224 8.48 -14.27 26.46
CA TRP A 224 7.65 -15.09 25.57
C TRP A 224 8.23 -16.49 25.40
N ASP A 225 7.39 -17.50 25.59
CA ASP A 225 7.71 -18.89 25.30
C ASP A 225 7.07 -19.29 23.96
N PRO A 226 7.86 -19.73 22.96
CA PRO A 226 7.33 -20.08 21.64
C PRO A 226 6.64 -21.46 21.60
N GLN A 227 6.66 -22.22 22.69
CA GLN A 227 6.12 -23.59 22.76
C GLN A 227 4.91 -23.69 23.69
N ILE A 228 4.93 -23.00 24.82
CA ILE A 228 3.93 -23.16 25.87
C ILE A 228 3.30 -21.79 26.20
N PRO A 229 1.97 -21.65 26.11
CA PRO A 229 1.29 -20.43 26.56
C PRO A 229 1.51 -20.17 28.05
N ILE A 230 1.43 -18.90 28.46
CA ILE A 230 1.53 -18.53 29.87
C ILE A 230 0.48 -19.26 30.72
N SER A 231 0.92 -19.85 31.84
CA SER A 231 0.05 -20.50 32.82
C SER A 231 -0.52 -19.48 33.82
N GLU A 232 -1.72 -19.75 34.36
CA GLU A 232 -2.31 -18.92 35.41
C GLU A 232 -1.51 -18.89 36.72
N ASP A 233 -0.63 -19.86 36.92
CA ASP A 233 0.27 -19.96 38.07
C ASP A 233 1.61 -19.26 37.84
N ASP A 234 1.85 -18.71 36.65
CA ASP A 234 3.06 -17.93 36.36
C ASP A 234 3.05 -16.62 37.16
N LYS A 235 4.22 -16.23 37.70
CA LYS A 235 4.38 -14.97 38.46
C LYS A 235 4.02 -13.72 37.65
N TYR A 236 4.17 -13.77 36.33
CA TYR A 236 3.81 -12.71 35.40
C TYR A 236 2.35 -12.78 34.94
N TYR A 237 1.60 -13.80 35.34
CA TYR A 237 0.16 -13.87 35.08
C TYR A 237 -0.61 -13.04 36.13
N LEU A 238 -1.59 -12.27 35.66
CA LEU A 238 -2.51 -11.50 36.47
C LEU A 238 -3.91 -12.13 36.39
N LYS A 239 -4.36 -12.77 37.47
CA LYS A 239 -5.62 -13.53 37.49
C LYS A 239 -6.85 -12.66 37.22
N ASN A 240 -6.92 -11.48 37.84
CA ASN A 240 -8.07 -10.57 37.75
C ASN A 240 -7.64 -9.19 37.22
N PRO A 241 -7.49 -9.01 35.90
CA PRO A 241 -7.10 -7.74 35.31
C PRO A 241 -8.23 -6.71 35.40
N SER A 242 -7.88 -5.51 35.85
CA SER A 242 -8.76 -4.34 35.83
C SER A 242 -8.85 -3.74 34.43
N LEU A 243 -9.67 -2.72 34.24
CA LEU A 243 -9.69 -1.96 32.98
C LEU A 243 -8.34 -1.27 32.70
N CYS A 244 -7.58 -0.92 33.74
CA CYS A 244 -6.27 -0.29 33.61
C CYS A 244 -5.18 -1.25 33.14
N ASP A 245 -5.42 -2.57 33.21
CA ASP A 245 -4.45 -3.59 32.78
C ASP A 245 -4.70 -4.03 31.33
N ARG A 246 -5.87 -3.72 30.77
CA ARG A 246 -6.31 -4.17 29.45
C ARG A 246 -5.72 -3.33 28.33
N MET A 247 -5.55 -3.96 27.17
CA MET A 247 -5.18 -3.24 25.96
C MET A 247 -6.39 -2.52 25.39
N HIS A 248 -6.21 -1.25 25.05
CA HIS A 248 -7.25 -0.35 24.57
C HIS A 248 -7.29 -0.23 23.04
N CYS A 249 -6.21 -0.66 22.35
CA CYS A 249 -6.15 -0.72 20.90
C CYS A 249 -5.12 -1.77 20.47
N LEU A 250 -5.45 -2.51 19.41
CA LEU A 250 -4.52 -3.44 18.76
C LEU A 250 -3.98 -2.81 17.47
N LEU A 251 -2.66 -2.70 17.37
CA LEU A 251 -1.92 -2.20 16.21
C LEU A 251 -1.30 -3.37 15.45
N PHE A 252 -1.83 -3.68 14.26
CA PHE A 252 -1.24 -4.64 13.35
C PHE A 252 -0.14 -4.00 12.52
N ILE A 253 1.10 -4.41 12.74
CA ILE A 253 2.27 -3.90 12.00
C ILE A 253 2.60 -4.87 10.87
N ILE A 254 2.39 -4.43 9.63
CA ILE A 254 2.48 -5.28 8.44
C ILE A 254 3.51 -4.70 7.48
N PRO A 255 4.63 -5.40 7.21
CA PRO A 255 5.62 -4.98 6.23
C PRO A 255 5.10 -5.25 4.82
N ALA A 256 5.03 -4.21 3.99
CA ALA A 256 4.34 -4.26 2.71
C ALA A 256 5.12 -4.99 1.59
N ASP A 257 6.45 -5.09 1.75
CA ASP A 257 7.36 -5.93 0.95
C ASP A 257 7.10 -7.42 1.16
N LYS A 258 6.74 -7.82 2.39
CA LYS A 258 6.49 -9.23 2.75
C LYS A 258 5.02 -9.62 2.73
N PHE A 259 4.08 -8.69 2.53
CA PHE A 259 2.64 -8.96 2.52
C PHE A 259 2.23 -10.08 1.54
N ALA A 260 2.83 -10.13 0.35
CA ALA A 260 2.52 -11.14 -0.67
C ALA A 260 3.05 -12.54 -0.32
N PHE A 261 4.00 -12.63 0.62
CA PHE A 261 4.66 -13.86 1.05
C PHE A 261 4.22 -14.30 2.46
N MET A 262 3.20 -13.64 3.02
CA MET A 262 2.59 -14.09 4.26
C MET A 262 1.87 -15.40 4.01
N GLY A 263 2.45 -16.51 4.50
CA GLY A 263 1.85 -17.83 4.39
C GLY A 263 0.48 -17.92 5.07
N ASN A 264 -0.31 -18.91 4.69
CA ASN A 264 -1.67 -19.11 5.22
C ASN A 264 -1.71 -19.19 6.75
N ASP A 265 -0.71 -19.82 7.37
CA ASP A 265 -0.61 -19.94 8.83
C ASP A 265 -0.56 -18.57 9.51
N PHE A 266 0.20 -17.64 8.95
CA PHE A 266 0.32 -16.27 9.46
C PHE A 266 -0.99 -15.50 9.34
N LEU A 267 -1.65 -15.63 8.19
CA LEU A 267 -2.97 -15.01 7.96
C LEU A 267 -4.03 -15.59 8.90
N GLN A 268 -3.96 -16.88 9.22
CA GLN A 268 -4.86 -17.52 10.16
C GLN A 268 -4.63 -16.99 11.59
N GLN A 269 -3.39 -16.87 12.03
CA GLN A 269 -3.08 -16.27 13.34
C GLN A 269 -3.60 -14.83 13.46
N PHE A 270 -3.40 -14.01 12.42
CA PHE A 270 -3.93 -12.65 12.38
C PHE A 270 -5.45 -12.59 12.46
N LYS A 271 -6.14 -13.50 11.75
CA LYS A 271 -7.61 -13.62 11.82
C LYS A 271 -8.06 -13.98 13.23
N THR A 272 -7.43 -14.97 13.87
CA THR A 272 -7.77 -15.38 15.23
C THR A 272 -7.60 -14.24 16.23
N VAL A 273 -6.46 -13.54 16.19
CA VAL A 273 -6.21 -12.38 17.08
C VAL A 273 -7.20 -11.24 16.78
N SER A 274 -7.49 -10.98 15.49
CA SER A 274 -8.45 -9.95 15.07
C SER A 274 -9.87 -10.24 15.57
N GLU A 275 -10.30 -11.50 15.51
CA GLU A 275 -11.60 -11.94 16.01
C GLU A 275 -11.68 -11.83 17.54
N ALA A 276 -10.63 -12.26 18.25
CA ALA A 276 -10.55 -12.11 19.70
C ALA A 276 -10.61 -10.63 20.13
N ALA A 277 -9.85 -9.74 19.47
CA ALA A 277 -9.89 -8.31 19.75
C ALA A 277 -11.29 -7.71 19.48
N ARG A 278 -11.96 -8.14 18.40
CA ARG A 278 -13.33 -7.71 18.08
C ARG A 278 -14.32 -8.12 19.15
N ASN A 279 -14.25 -9.37 19.62
CA ASN A 279 -15.12 -9.89 20.67
C ASN A 279 -14.92 -9.17 22.01
N LEU A 280 -13.69 -8.68 22.26
CA LEU A 280 -13.37 -7.85 23.42
C LEU A 280 -13.75 -6.36 23.25
N GLY A 281 -14.26 -5.96 22.08
CA GLY A 281 -14.55 -4.56 21.77
C GLY A 281 -13.32 -3.68 21.62
N VAL A 282 -12.13 -4.27 21.40
CA VAL A 282 -10.86 -3.55 21.24
C VAL A 282 -10.74 -3.07 19.79
N PRO A 283 -10.64 -1.75 19.54
CA PRO A 283 -10.37 -1.20 18.21
C PRO A 283 -9.08 -1.75 17.61
N GLN A 284 -9.10 -1.94 16.29
CA GLN A 284 -7.98 -2.51 15.53
C GLN A 284 -7.53 -1.53 14.46
N VAL A 285 -6.22 -1.28 14.40
CA VAL A 285 -5.61 -0.37 13.44
C VAL A 285 -4.49 -1.10 12.71
N VAL A 286 -4.43 -0.97 11.40
CA VAL A 286 -3.36 -1.56 10.58
C VAL A 286 -2.36 -0.47 10.19
N LEU A 287 -1.09 -0.68 10.53
CA LEU A 287 0.03 0.15 10.10
C LEU A 287 0.90 -0.64 9.12
N MET A 288 0.93 -0.18 7.87
CA MET A 288 1.80 -0.74 6.85
C MET A 288 3.18 -0.08 6.90
N THR A 289 4.24 -0.87 7.02
CA THR A 289 5.64 -0.42 7.03
C THR A 289 6.35 -0.83 5.72
N ARG A 290 7.55 -0.29 5.47
CA ARG A 290 8.38 -0.61 4.29
C ARG A 290 7.67 -0.39 2.95
N VAL A 291 6.86 0.66 2.89
CA VAL A 291 6.04 1.01 1.73
C VAL A 291 6.87 1.58 0.57
N ASP A 292 8.06 2.09 0.87
CA ASP A 292 9.13 2.48 -0.06
C ASP A 292 9.63 1.30 -0.90
N SER A 293 9.62 0.07 -0.37
CA SER A 293 10.12 -1.12 -1.06
C SER A 293 9.16 -1.70 -2.10
N ILE A 294 7.92 -1.22 -2.19
CA ILE A 294 6.85 -1.83 -3.03
C ILE A 294 7.00 -1.49 -4.52
N CYS A 295 7.39 -0.25 -4.84
CA CYS A 295 7.57 0.21 -6.21
C CYS A 295 8.50 1.43 -6.27
N GLU A 296 9.14 1.63 -7.42
CA GLU A 296 10.03 2.78 -7.68
C GLU A 296 9.37 4.11 -7.33
N MET A 297 8.08 4.29 -7.68
CA MET A 297 7.36 5.52 -7.36
C MET A 297 7.28 5.85 -5.86
N THR A 298 7.13 4.83 -4.99
CA THR A 298 7.07 5.04 -3.54
C THR A 298 8.45 5.07 -2.89
N ARG A 299 9.45 4.43 -3.52
CA ARG A 299 10.86 4.55 -3.16
C ARG A 299 11.36 5.98 -3.37
N ASP A 300 11.04 6.57 -4.52
CA ASP A 300 11.51 7.90 -4.91
C ASP A 300 10.76 9.00 -4.14
N ASN A 301 9.47 8.79 -3.85
CA ASN A 301 8.69 9.73 -3.05
C ASN A 301 7.51 9.03 -2.33
N LEU A 302 7.61 8.93 -1.00
CA LEU A 302 6.57 8.34 -0.15
C LEU A 302 5.20 9.05 -0.25
N ARG A 303 5.14 10.32 -0.69
CA ARG A 303 3.85 10.99 -0.94
C ARG A 303 3.04 10.34 -2.05
N ASN A 304 3.71 9.63 -2.97
CA ASN A 304 3.06 8.89 -4.05
C ASN A 304 2.44 7.56 -3.59
N ILE A 305 2.45 7.26 -2.28
CA ILE A 305 1.81 6.05 -1.73
C ILE A 305 0.34 5.97 -2.13
N TYR A 306 -0.38 7.11 -2.08
CA TYR A 306 -1.79 7.22 -2.47
C TYR A 306 -2.00 7.32 -3.98
N LYS A 307 -0.93 7.23 -4.78
CA LYS A 307 -0.98 7.07 -6.24
C LYS A 307 -0.63 5.66 -6.69
N SER A 308 -0.04 4.85 -5.79
CA SER A 308 0.43 3.51 -6.13
C SER A 308 -0.72 2.52 -6.31
N LYS A 309 -0.89 2.03 -7.55
CA LYS A 309 -1.83 0.95 -7.92
C LYS A 309 -1.60 -0.32 -7.09
N LYS A 310 -0.33 -0.66 -6.83
CA LYS A 310 0.05 -1.86 -6.06
C LYS A 310 -0.37 -1.77 -4.60
N ILE A 311 -0.37 -0.57 -4.02
CA ILE A 311 -0.77 -0.36 -2.62
C ILE A 311 -2.29 -0.34 -2.51
N ARG A 312 -3.00 0.31 -3.44
CA ARG A 312 -4.47 0.34 -3.42
C ARG A 312 -5.11 -1.05 -3.53
N LYS A 313 -4.45 -1.97 -4.24
CA LYS A 313 -4.93 -3.34 -4.47
C LYS A 313 -4.57 -4.33 -3.34
N LYS A 314 -3.70 -3.95 -2.39
CA LYS A 314 -3.27 -4.78 -1.26
C LYS A 314 -3.98 -4.36 0.02
#